data_AF-A0A4Y7PRD8-F1
#
_entry.id   AF-A0A4Y7PRD8-F1
#
_cell.length_a   1.000
_cell.length_b   1.000
_cell.length_c   1.000
_cell.angle_alpha   90.00
_cell.angle_beta   90.00
_cell.angle_gamma   90.00
#
_symmetry.space_group_name_H-M   'P 1'
#
loop_
_entity.id
_entity.type
_entity.pdbx_description
1 polymer ?
#
loop_
_entity_poly.entity_id
_entity_poly.type
_entity_poly.pdbx_seq_one_letter_code
_entity_poly.pdbx_strand_id
1 'polypeptide(L)'
;MKDFLSTTDAAELHASKHLFDLIECAQAGGKSVVETATVSSQTVPRTIEPKLPLFRKLELLDINALEMARQLTILESRFHNKIGAVECLHRVQESSKVSESDDHITQVIEVTKKISHWVTNTILSGTDPGKRATVFEHLISVADTAYTGP
;
A
#
# COMPACT_ATOMS: atom_id res chain seq x y z
N MET A 1 -4.67 -4.74 -28.11
CA MET A 1 -5.18 -5.38 -26.88
C MET A 1 -6.60 -5.90 -27.07
N LYS A 2 -7.55 -5.11 -27.57
CA LYS A 2 -8.89 -5.62 -27.96
C LYS A 2 -8.81 -6.77 -28.98
N ASP A 3 -7.95 -6.68 -29.99
CA ASP A 3 -7.80 -7.74 -31.00
C ASP A 3 -7.31 -9.08 -30.43
N PHE A 4 -6.52 -9.03 -29.35
CA PHE A 4 -6.05 -10.22 -28.65
C PHE A 4 -7.19 -10.91 -27.89
N LEU A 5 -8.08 -10.12 -27.25
CA LEU A 5 -9.23 -10.65 -26.51
C LEU A 5 -10.27 -11.31 -27.43
N SER A 6 -10.30 -10.92 -28.71
CA SER A 6 -11.17 -11.49 -29.74
C SER A 6 -10.63 -12.79 -30.37
N THR A 7 -9.42 -13.23 -30.00
CA THR A 7 -8.88 -14.52 -30.49
C THR A 7 -9.64 -15.69 -29.87
N THR A 8 -9.87 -16.76 -30.64
CA THR A 8 -10.70 -17.92 -30.24
C THR A 8 -10.28 -18.48 -28.88
N ASP A 9 -8.97 -18.59 -28.64
CA ASP A 9 -8.40 -19.13 -27.40
C ASP A 9 -8.62 -18.22 -26.17
N ALA A 10 -8.69 -16.90 -26.37
CA ALA A 10 -8.89 -15.93 -25.30
C ALA A 10 -10.37 -15.60 -25.07
N ALA A 11 -11.19 -15.64 -26.12
CA ALA A 11 -12.61 -15.24 -26.09
C ALA A 11 -13.49 -16.16 -25.23
N GLU A 12 -13.09 -17.42 -25.05
CA GLU A 12 -13.81 -18.38 -24.20
C GLU A 12 -13.62 -18.11 -22.70
N LEU A 13 -12.60 -17.35 -22.31
CA LEU A 13 -12.28 -17.07 -20.91
C LEU A 13 -13.22 -16.01 -20.34
N HIS A 14 -13.80 -16.28 -19.17
CA HIS A 14 -14.62 -15.31 -18.43
C HIS A 14 -13.86 -13.99 -18.17
N ALA A 15 -12.55 -14.08 -17.93
CA ALA A 15 -11.68 -12.92 -17.74
C ALA A 15 -11.61 -12.01 -18.98
N SER A 16 -11.75 -12.56 -20.20
CA SER A 16 -11.70 -11.79 -21.44
C SER A 16 -12.89 -10.84 -21.56
N LYS A 17 -14.09 -11.29 -21.17
CA LYS A 17 -15.30 -10.45 -21.12
C LYS A 17 -15.13 -9.28 -20.15
N HIS A 18 -14.65 -9.55 -18.94
CA HIS A 18 -14.42 -8.51 -17.93
C HIS A 18 -13.34 -7.50 -18.36
N LEU A 19 -12.27 -7.97 -18.98
CA LEU A 19 -11.23 -7.09 -19.54
C LEU A 19 -11.75 -6.25 -20.70
N PHE A 20 -12.65 -6.78 -21.52
CA PHE A 20 -13.27 -6.02 -22.60
C PHE A 20 -14.02 -4.81 -22.06
N ASP A 21 -14.89 -5.01 -21.05
CA ASP A 21 -15.64 -3.93 -20.39
C ASP A 21 -14.70 -2.88 -19.77
N LEU A 22 -13.63 -3.32 -19.09
CA LEU A 22 -12.64 -2.42 -18.50
C LEU A 22 -11.89 -1.60 -19.55
N ILE A 23 -11.55 -2.18 -20.70
CA ILE A 23 -10.89 -1.47 -21.79
C ILE A 23 -11.85 -0.46 -22.43
N GLU A 24 -13.14 -0.79 -22.57
CA GLU A 24 -14.15 0.15 -23.04
C GLU A 24 -14.29 1.34 -22.09
N CYS A 25 -14.40 1.09 -20.78
CA CYS A 25 -14.44 2.15 -19.76
C CYS A 25 -13.19 3.02 -19.78
N ALA A 26 -12.00 2.42 -19.92
CA ALA A 26 -10.74 3.15 -20.02
C ALA A 26 -10.70 4.07 -21.25
N GLN A 27 -11.16 3.59 -22.41
CA GLN A 27 -11.22 4.38 -23.64
C GLN A 27 -12.26 5.51 -23.58
N ALA A 28 -13.37 5.30 -22.86
CA ALA A 28 -14.41 6.30 -22.66
C ALA A 28 -14.05 7.37 -21.60
N GLY A 29 -12.88 7.27 -20.95
CA GLY A 29 -12.49 8.15 -19.84
C GLY A 29 -13.32 7.93 -18.56
N GLY A 30 -14.03 6.80 -18.46
CA GLY A 30 -14.88 6.45 -17.32
C GLY A 30 -14.08 5.87 -16.15
N LYS A 31 -14.46 6.22 -14.93
CA LYS A 31 -13.92 5.59 -13.71
C LYS A 31 -14.60 4.24 -13.52
N SER A 32 -13.84 3.14 -13.45
CA SER A 32 -14.38 1.87 -12.97
C SER A 32 -14.74 2.02 -11.48
N VAL A 33 -15.94 1.59 -11.11
CA VAL A 33 -16.37 1.57 -9.71
C VAL A 33 -15.50 0.54 -8.99
N VAL A 34 -14.63 1.00 -8.10
CA VAL A 34 -13.94 0.12 -7.16
C VAL A 34 -14.99 -0.34 -6.15
N GLU A 35 -15.62 -1.49 -6.41
CA GLU A 35 -16.35 -2.22 -5.38
C GLU A 35 -15.34 -2.64 -4.32
N THR A 36 -15.25 -1.84 -3.27
CA THR A 36 -14.44 -2.16 -2.10
C THR A 36 -15.05 -3.42 -1.48
N ALA A 37 -14.27 -4.51 -1.49
CA ALA A 37 -14.67 -5.75 -0.87
C ALA A 37 -15.15 -5.48 0.57
N THR A 38 -16.36 -5.93 0.88
CA THR A 38 -16.92 -5.88 2.23
C THR A 38 -15.98 -6.65 3.15
N VAL A 39 -15.39 -5.94 4.12
CA VAL A 39 -14.52 -6.56 5.12
C VAL A 39 -15.36 -7.61 5.86
N SER A 40 -14.97 -8.88 5.68
CA SER A 40 -15.56 -10.03 6.38
C SER A 40 -15.67 -9.72 7.88
N SER A 41 -16.79 -10.10 8.51
CA SER A 41 -17.17 -9.82 9.90
C SER A 41 -16.26 -10.48 10.96
N GLN A 42 -14.95 -10.34 10.85
CA GLN A 42 -13.99 -10.73 11.87
C GLN A 42 -13.90 -9.61 12.91
N THR A 43 -13.85 -9.99 14.18
CA THR A 43 -13.69 -9.06 15.29
C THR A 43 -12.41 -8.24 15.12
N VAL A 44 -12.53 -6.92 15.07
CA VAL A 44 -11.38 -6.01 14.93
C VAL A 44 -10.44 -6.21 16.15
N PRO A 45 -9.13 -6.46 15.95
CA PRO A 45 -8.19 -6.61 17.05
C PRO A 45 -8.16 -5.34 17.92
N ARG A 46 -8.05 -5.50 19.24
CA ARG A 46 -7.94 -4.37 20.16
C ARG A 46 -6.60 -3.65 19.93
N THR A 47 -6.66 -2.33 19.80
CA THR A 47 -5.49 -1.44 19.73
C THR A 47 -4.61 -1.60 20.96
N ILE A 48 -3.29 -1.71 20.76
CA ILE A 48 -2.31 -1.70 21.83
C ILE A 48 -1.86 -0.25 22.06
N GLU A 49 -2.28 0.34 23.17
CA GLU A 49 -1.90 1.71 23.51
C GLU A 49 -0.39 1.83 23.79
N PRO A 50 0.27 2.91 23.33
CA PRO A 50 1.65 3.20 23.70
C PRO A 50 1.83 3.33 25.21
N LYS A 51 2.94 2.83 25.75
CA LYS A 51 3.22 2.88 27.19
C LYS A 51 3.85 4.23 27.56
N LEU A 52 3.07 5.30 27.56
CA LEU A 52 3.59 6.66 27.81
C LEU A 52 2.77 7.46 28.84
N PRO A 53 3.40 8.33 29.65
CA PRO A 53 2.68 9.34 30.42
C PRO A 53 2.01 10.37 29.49
N LEU A 54 0.82 10.86 29.87
CA LEU A 54 -0.07 11.72 29.06
C LEU A 54 0.57 13.02 28.51
N PHE A 55 1.69 13.47 29.10
CA PHE A 55 2.34 14.74 28.77
C PHE A 55 3.66 14.60 28.00
N ARG A 56 4.06 13.38 27.64
CA ARG A 56 5.30 13.15 26.87
C ARG A 56 4.98 13.01 25.39
N LYS A 57 5.90 13.46 24.53
CA LYS A 57 5.85 13.22 23.09
C LYS A 57 6.10 11.74 22.81
N LEU A 58 5.25 11.13 21.98
CA LEU A 58 5.41 9.75 21.51
C LEU A 58 6.71 9.59 20.71
N GLU A 59 7.56 8.65 21.10
CA GLU A 59 8.73 8.23 20.34
C GLU A 59 8.51 6.84 19.72
N LEU A 60 9.31 6.51 18.70
CA LEU A 60 9.20 5.22 17.99
C LEU A 60 9.27 4.02 18.95
N LEU A 61 10.22 4.05 19.89
CA LEU A 61 10.47 2.95 20.82
C LEU A 61 9.36 2.78 21.89
N ASP A 62 8.45 3.74 22.02
CA ASP A 62 7.31 3.65 22.95
C ASP A 62 6.15 2.83 22.34
N ILE A 63 6.18 2.58 21.03
CA ILE A 63 5.14 1.86 20.28
C ILE A 63 5.51 0.38 20.23
N ASN A 64 4.52 -0.49 20.45
CA ASN A 64 4.74 -1.93 20.31
C ASN A 64 4.99 -2.28 18.83
N ALA A 65 5.95 -3.17 18.55
CA ALA A 65 6.29 -3.56 17.18
C ALA A 65 5.08 -4.10 16.40
N LEU A 66 4.21 -4.89 17.03
CA LEU A 66 2.97 -5.39 16.45
C LEU A 66 2.00 -4.26 16.10
N GLU A 67 1.87 -3.26 16.96
CA GLU A 67 0.97 -2.13 16.70
C GLU A 67 1.52 -1.24 15.59
N MET A 68 2.83 -0.99 15.57
CA MET A 68 3.46 -0.27 14.47
C MET A 68 3.24 -1.00 13.12
N ALA A 69 3.44 -2.32 13.08
CA ALA A 69 3.17 -3.14 11.90
C ALA A 69 1.71 -2.98 11.44
N ARG A 70 0.73 -3.11 12.35
CA ARG A 70 -0.69 -2.90 12.04
C ARG A 70 -0.98 -1.52 11.47
N GLN A 71 -0.46 -0.46 12.10
CA GLN A 71 -0.72 0.90 11.65
C GLN A 71 -0.10 1.18 10.27
N LEU A 72 1.12 0.67 10.00
CA LEU A 72 1.74 0.75 8.67
C LEU A 72 0.92 -0.01 7.63
N THR A 73 0.48 -1.24 7.94
CA THR A 73 -0.37 -2.03 7.03
C THR A 73 -1.69 -1.34 6.74
N ILE A 74 -2.34 -0.75 7.75
CA ILE A 74 -3.59 0.02 7.56
C ILE A 74 -3.33 1.23 6.66
N LEU A 75 -2.24 1.97 6.91
CA LEU A 75 -1.86 3.11 6.09
C LEU A 75 -1.68 2.68 4.63
N GLU A 76 -0.85 1.69 4.37
CA GLU A 76 -0.56 1.19 3.03
C GLU A 76 -1.83 0.64 2.36
N SER A 77 -2.62 -0.17 3.06
CA SER A 77 -3.88 -0.74 2.54
C SER A 77 -4.85 0.36 2.10
N ARG A 78 -4.95 1.48 2.84
CA ARG A 78 -5.80 2.61 2.46
C ARG A 78 -5.40 3.27 1.14
N PHE A 79 -4.13 3.25 0.77
CA PHE A 79 -3.69 3.77 -0.53
C PHE A 79 -3.83 2.71 -1.62
N HIS A 80 -3.46 1.45 -1.34
CA HIS A 80 -3.60 0.35 -2.30
C HIS A 80 -5.06 0.13 -2.74
N ASN A 81 -6.00 0.17 -1.79
CA ASN A 81 -7.42 -0.04 -2.08
C ASN A 81 -8.06 1.07 -2.95
N LYS A 82 -7.35 2.19 -3.18
CA LYS A 82 -7.82 3.25 -4.08
C LYS A 82 -7.43 2.99 -5.54
N ILE A 83 -6.44 2.12 -5.80
CA ILE A 83 -6.01 1.81 -7.16
C ILE A 83 -7.13 1.07 -7.89
N GLY A 84 -7.57 1.63 -9.02
CA GLY A 84 -8.57 1.02 -9.88
C GLY A 84 -7.98 0.24 -11.06
N ALA A 85 -8.70 -0.75 -11.57
CA ALA A 85 -8.24 -1.55 -12.72
C ALA A 85 -8.01 -0.70 -13.99
N VAL A 86 -8.84 0.32 -14.24
CA VAL A 86 -8.68 1.27 -15.36
C VAL A 86 -7.38 2.08 -15.22
N GLU A 87 -7.02 2.46 -14.00
CA GLU A 87 -5.79 3.20 -13.72
C GLU A 87 -4.55 2.36 -14.07
N CYS A 88 -4.57 1.07 -13.71
CA CYS A 88 -3.53 0.13 -14.12
C CYS A 88 -3.42 0.00 -15.64
N LEU A 89 -4.55 -0.08 -16.36
CA LEU A 89 -4.55 -0.14 -17.83
C LEU A 89 -3.95 1.12 -18.45
N HIS A 90 -4.33 2.29 -17.94
CA HIS A 90 -3.79 3.58 -18.39
C HIS A 90 -2.28 3.63 -18.19
N ARG A 91 -1.80 3.25 -16.99
CA ARG A 91 -0.39 3.30 -16.63
C ARG A 91 0.50 2.38 -17.48
N VAL A 92 -0.02 1.23 -17.91
CA VAL A 92 0.67 0.31 -18.84
C VAL A 92 0.73 0.88 -20.26
N GLN A 93 -0.33 1.55 -20.71
CA GLN A 93 -0.40 2.16 -22.05
C GLN A 93 0.47 3.41 -22.16
N GLU A 94 0.61 4.17 -21.08
CA GLU A 94 1.38 5.41 -21.01
C GLU A 94 2.83 5.23 -20.53
N SER A 95 3.38 4.01 -20.58
CA SER A 95 4.72 3.69 -20.03
C SER A 95 5.87 4.58 -20.54
N SER A 96 5.66 5.35 -21.62
CA SER A 96 6.61 6.33 -22.18
C SER A 96 6.48 7.75 -21.62
N LYS A 97 5.42 8.07 -20.86
CA LYS A 97 5.18 9.39 -20.25
C LYS A 97 5.03 9.23 -18.74
N VAL A 98 6.16 9.06 -18.05
CA VAL A 98 6.26 9.11 -16.57
C VAL A 98 6.09 10.56 -16.07
N SER A 99 5.22 11.36 -16.71
CA SER A 99 5.05 12.77 -16.42
C SER A 99 3.80 12.95 -15.55
N GLU A 100 4.03 13.21 -14.27
CA GLU A 100 3.11 13.95 -13.39
C GLU A 100 1.63 13.50 -13.37
N SER A 101 1.35 12.20 -13.52
CA SER A 101 0.00 11.69 -13.26
C SER A 101 -0.24 11.65 -11.76
N ASP A 102 -1.15 12.48 -11.25
CA ASP A 102 -1.70 12.38 -9.88
C ASP A 102 -2.68 11.19 -9.78
N ASP A 103 -2.16 10.00 -10.06
CA ASP A 103 -2.88 8.74 -9.95
C ASP A 103 -2.59 8.05 -8.60
N HIS A 104 -3.47 7.15 -8.16
CA HIS A 104 -3.33 6.44 -6.90
C HIS A 104 -2.12 5.51 -6.87
N ILE A 105 -1.69 5.00 -8.04
CA ILE A 105 -0.44 4.25 -8.20
C ILE A 105 0.75 5.12 -7.77
N THR A 106 0.82 6.37 -8.25
CA THR A 106 1.86 7.33 -7.85
C THR A 106 1.78 7.65 -6.36
N GLN A 107 0.58 7.82 -5.80
CA GLN A 107 0.40 8.03 -4.36
C GLN A 107 0.92 6.85 -3.51
N VAL A 108 0.66 5.60 -3.92
CA VAL A 108 1.23 4.41 -3.25
C VAL A 108 2.75 4.42 -3.30
N ILE A 109 3.32 4.72 -4.47
CA ILE A 109 4.79 4.82 -4.63
C ILE A 109 5.35 5.92 -3.72
N GLU A 110 4.70 7.08 -3.64
CA GLU A 110 5.13 8.17 -2.77
C GLU A 110 5.07 7.81 -1.29
N VAL A 111 4.01 7.15 -0.82
CA VAL A 111 3.90 6.71 0.58
C VAL A 111 5.00 5.70 0.89
N THR A 112 5.25 4.75 -0.01
CA THR A 112 6.34 3.78 0.14
C THR A 112 7.71 4.48 0.25
N LYS A 113 7.96 5.47 -0.61
CA LYS A 113 9.17 6.30 -0.53
C LYS A 113 9.27 7.07 0.79
N LYS A 114 8.18 7.67 1.25
CA LYS A 114 8.11 8.40 2.52
C LYS A 114 8.40 7.49 3.71
N ILE A 115 7.89 6.26 3.71
CA ILE A 115 8.20 5.25 4.73
C ILE A 115 9.70 4.90 4.71
N SER A 116 10.26 4.59 3.53
CA SER A 116 11.70 4.29 3.41
C SER A 116 12.59 5.44 3.88
N HIS A 117 12.26 6.69 3.51
CA HIS A 117 12.96 7.87 4.01
C HIS A 117 12.79 8.05 5.51
N TRP A 118 11.58 7.83 6.05
CA TRP A 118 11.33 7.91 7.48
C TRP A 118 12.16 6.89 8.26
N VAL A 119 12.20 5.62 7.82
CA VAL A 119 13.04 4.57 8.42
C VAL A 119 14.50 5.00 8.44
N THR A 120 15.01 5.42 7.27
CA THR A 120 16.41 5.83 7.11
C THR A 120 16.76 7.02 8.02
N ASN A 121 15.94 8.07 7.99
CA ASN A 121 16.15 9.26 8.81
C ASN A 121 16.02 8.95 10.31
N THR A 122 15.11 8.07 10.70
CA THR A 122 14.93 7.71 12.11
C THR A 122 16.16 7.02 12.66
N ILE A 123 16.75 6.08 11.90
CA ILE A 123 18.00 5.42 12.26
C ILE A 123 19.17 6.42 12.28
N LEU A 124 19.29 7.27 11.25
CA LEU A 124 20.44 8.18 11.10
C LEU A 124 20.38 9.43 11.99
N SER A 125 19.21 9.78 12.55
CA SER A 125 19.05 10.95 13.42
C SER A 125 19.81 10.83 14.75
N GLY A 126 20.08 9.61 15.21
CA GLY A 126 20.80 9.35 16.46
C GLY A 126 22.31 9.45 16.27
N THR A 127 22.99 10.26 17.08
CA THR A 127 24.46 10.35 17.07
C THR A 127 25.13 9.15 17.75
N ASP A 128 24.47 8.57 18.75
CA ASP A 128 24.97 7.42 19.52
C ASP A 128 24.73 6.09 18.78
N PRO A 129 25.77 5.28 18.50
CA PRO A 129 25.63 4.00 17.81
C PRO A 129 24.77 2.99 18.56
N GLY A 130 24.79 2.98 19.90
CA GLY A 130 23.98 2.07 20.70
C GLY A 130 22.48 2.33 20.53
N LYS A 131 22.06 3.59 20.68
CA LYS A 131 20.67 4.01 20.42
C LYS A 131 20.24 3.72 18.99
N ARG A 132 21.11 3.93 17.99
CA ARG A 132 20.81 3.57 16.60
C ARG A 132 20.58 2.07 16.43
N ALA A 133 21.38 1.23 17.07
CA ALA A 133 21.22 -0.22 17.04
C ALA A 133 19.86 -0.63 17.64
N THR A 134 19.46 -0.06 18.79
CA THR A 134 18.15 -0.34 19.39
C THR A 134 16.97 0.06 18.50
N VAL A 135 17.06 1.23 17.83
CA VAL A 135 16.05 1.66 16.86
C VAL A 135 15.99 0.70 15.66
N PHE A 136 17.16 0.27 15.17
CA PHE A 136 17.25 -0.66 14.05
C PHE A 136 16.68 -2.04 14.39
N GLU A 137 17.03 -2.59 15.56
CA GLU A 137 16.47 -3.84 16.10
C GLU A 137 14.94 -3.77 16.24
N HIS A 138 14.42 -2.64 16.74
CA HIS A 138 12.98 -2.44 16.83
C HIS A 138 12.31 -2.45 15.46
N LEU A 139 12.88 -1.77 14.46
CA LEU A 139 12.36 -1.77 13.09
C LEU A 139 12.43 -3.14 12.41
N ILE A 140 13.46 -3.95 12.69
CA ILE A 140 13.52 -5.36 12.28
C ILE A 140 12.35 -6.12 12.90
N SER A 141 12.12 -5.97 14.21
CA SER A 141 10.99 -6.64 14.88
C SER A 141 9.63 -6.25 14.29
N VAL A 142 9.46 -4.98 13.89
CA VAL A 142 8.25 -4.53 13.17
C VAL A 142 8.11 -5.26 11.82
N ALA A 143 9.19 -5.35 11.04
CA ALA A 143 9.18 -6.00 9.74
C ALA A 143 8.91 -7.51 9.84
N ASP A 144 9.54 -8.19 10.81
CA ASP A 144 9.32 -9.61 11.07
C ASP A 144 7.85 -9.86 11.42
N THR A 145 7.28 -9.03 12.31
CA THR A 145 5.87 -9.15 12.72
C THR A 145 4.90 -8.93 11.55
N ALA A 146 5.23 -8.00 10.66
CA ALA A 146 4.43 -7.75 9.46
C ALA A 146 4.48 -8.95 8.48
N TYR A 147 5.62 -9.63 8.38
CA TYR A 147 5.79 -10.78 7.49
C TYR A 147 5.13 -12.07 8.01
N THR A 148 5.29 -12.37 9.31
CA THR A 148 4.80 -13.63 9.88
C THR A 148 3.30 -13.65 10.13
N GLY A 149 2.63 -12.49 10.08
CA GLY A 149 1.24 -12.34 10.50
C GLY A 149 1.07 -12.46 12.02
N PRO A 150 -0.09 -12.02 12.58
CA PRO A 150 -0.43 -12.22 13.99
C PRO A 150 -0.77 -13.68 14.32
#